data_AF-A0A928YM70-F1
#
_entry.id   AF-A0A928YM70-F1
#
_cell.length_a   1.000
_cell.length_b   1.000
_cell.length_c   1.000
_cell.angle_alpha   90.00
_cell.angle_beta   90.00
_cell.angle_gamma   90.00
#
_symmetry.space_group_name_H-M   'P 1'
#
loop_
_entity.id
_entity.type
_entity.pdbx_description
1 polymer ?
#
loop_
_entity_poly.entity_id
_entity_poly.type
_entity_poly.pdbx_seq_one_letter_code
_entity_poly.pdbx_strand_id
1 'polypeptide(L)' 'MTYKKIQDEVKAKHGFAPKTCWIAHIKSDNGLTTRKSPNRISSTKRKYPCPPEKRPQIEKVMKRLGYDI' A
#
# COMPACT_ATOMS: atom_id res chain seq x y z
N MET A 1 3.28 -2.27 12.51
CA MET A 1 2.96 -1.06 11.72
C MET A 1 1.56 -1.20 11.10
N THR A 2 0.64 -0.29 11.39
CA THR A 2 -0.78 -0.40 10.98
C THR A 2 -1.07 0.38 9.70
N TYR A 3 -2.16 0.04 9.00
CA TYR A 3 -2.61 0.82 7.83
C TYR A 3 -2.89 2.28 8.18
N LYS A 4 -3.47 2.55 9.35
CA LYS A 4 -3.76 3.90 9.83
C LYS A 4 -2.50 4.75 9.98
N LYS A 5 -1.42 4.20 10.54
CA LYS A 5 -0.16 4.93 10.68
C LYS A 5 0.46 5.32 9.33
N ILE A 6 0.38 4.45 8.33
CA ILE A 6 0.82 4.78 6.96
C ILE A 6 -0.07 5.90 6.38
N GLN A 7 -1.38 5.83 6.60
CA GLN A 7 -2.31 6.85 6.11
C GLN A 7 -2.03 8.23 6.71
N ASP A 8 -1.84 8.29 8.02
CA ASP A 8 -1.58 9.53 8.75
C ASP A 8 -0.24 10.16 8.31
N GLU A 9 0.81 9.36 8.14
CA GLU A 9 2.12 9.83 7.70
C GLU A 9 2.12 10.30 6.24
N VAL A 10 1.39 9.63 5.34
CA VAL A 10 1.23 10.09 3.95
C VAL A 10 0.40 11.38 3.92
N LYS A 11 -0.65 11.49 4.74
CA LYS A 11 -1.45 12.70 4.84
C LYS A 11 -0.62 13.89 5.34
N ALA A 12 0.19 13.67 6.38
CA ALA A 12 1.05 14.70 6.94
C ALA A 12 2.14 15.17 5.97
N LYS A 13 2.71 14.28 5.15
CA LYS A 13 3.82 14.61 4.24
C LYS A 13 3.41 15.02 2.83
N HIS A 14 2.31 14.47 2.34
CA HIS A 14 1.91 14.57 0.93
C HIS A 14 0.49 15.11 0.73
N GLY A 15 -0.23 15.44 1.80
CA GLY A 15 -1.52 16.11 1.72
C GLY A 15 -2.70 15.22 1.33
N PHE A 16 -2.53 13.89 1.26
CA PHE A 16 -3.63 12.96 0.95
C PHE A 16 -3.61 11.71 1.82
N ALA A 17 -4.79 11.12 2.04
CA ALA A 17 -4.92 9.84 2.71
C ALA A 17 -4.96 8.68 1.69
N PRO A 18 -3.98 7.76 1.68
CA PRO A 18 -4.00 6.61 0.78
C PRO A 18 -5.13 5.62 1.16
N LYS A 19 -5.76 5.02 0.16
CA LYS A 19 -6.72 3.93 0.40
C LYS A 19 -5.99 2.69 0.89
N THR A 20 -6.64 1.91 1.75
CA THR A 20 -6.08 0.64 2.27
C THR A 20 -5.75 -0.35 1.16
N CYS A 21 -6.54 -0.39 0.08
CA CYS A 21 -6.29 -1.23 -1.09
C CYS A 21 -4.99 -0.88 -1.83
N TRP A 22 -4.57 0.40 -1.80
CA TRP A 22 -3.31 0.85 -2.40
C TRP A 22 -2.10 0.39 -1.58
N ILE A 23 -2.19 0.51 -0.26
CA ILE A 23 -1.14 0.02 0.64
C ILE A 23 -1.02 -1.50 0.52
N ALA A 24 -2.15 -2.21 0.47
CA ALA A 24 -2.17 -3.65 0.22
C ALA A 24 -1.67 -4.02 -1.19
N HIS A 25 -1.68 -3.09 -2.15
CA HIS A 25 -1.06 -3.27 -3.47
C HIS A 25 0.44 -3.30 -3.36
N ILE A 26 1.00 -2.22 -2.81
CA ILE A 26 2.43 -2.06 -2.63
C ILE A 26 3.01 -3.21 -1.80
N LYS A 27 2.35 -3.61 -0.70
CA LYS A 27 2.79 -4.75 0.10
C LYS A 27 2.83 -6.05 -0.69
N SER A 28 1.84 -6.31 -1.52
CA SER A 28 1.78 -7.56 -2.30
C SER A 28 2.80 -7.60 -3.41
N ASP A 29 3.04 -6.47 -4.06
CA ASP A 29 4.01 -6.39 -5.16
C ASP A 29 5.44 -6.55 -4.64
N ASN A 30 5.69 -6.19 -3.37
CA ASN A 30 6.95 -6.39 -2.67
C ASN A 30 6.99 -7.67 -1.81
N GLY A 31 6.07 -8.63 -2.01
CA GLY A 31 6.10 -9.91 -1.31
C GLY A 31 5.76 -9.87 0.19
N LEU A 32 5.37 -8.72 0.73
CA LEU A 32 5.03 -8.51 2.15
C LEU A 32 3.63 -8.99 2.55
N THR A 33 2.90 -9.68 1.65
CA THR A 33 1.59 -10.26 1.95
C THR A 33 1.70 -11.75 2.21
N THR A 34 1.42 -12.17 3.45
CA THR A 34 1.48 -13.58 3.87
C THR A 34 0.21 -14.38 3.57
N ARG A 35 -0.93 -13.72 3.31
CA ARG A 35 -2.20 -14.40 3.01
C ARG A 35 -2.84 -13.88 1.72
N LYS A 36 -3.20 -14.80 0.83
CA LYS A 36 -4.13 -14.53 -0.28
C LYS A 36 -5.54 -14.42 0.30
N SER A 37 -6.26 -13.36 -0.07
CA SER A 37 -7.67 -13.24 0.31
C SER A 37 -8.48 -14.36 -0.36
N PRO A 38 -9.34 -15.11 0.37
CA PRO A 38 -10.16 -16.18 -0.21
C PRO A 38 -11.15 -15.66 -1.27
N ASN A 39 -11.57 -14.39 -1.15
CA ASN A 39 -12.48 -13.74 -2.10
C ASN A 39 -11.76 -13.16 -3.33
N ARG A 40 -10.49 -13.53 -3.56
CA ARG A 40 -9.72 -13.05 -4.70
C ARG A 40 -10.09 -13.84 -5.95
N ILE A 41 -10.92 -13.22 -6.79
CA ILE A 41 -11.38 -13.78 -8.08
C ILE A 41 -10.22 -13.93 -9.09
N SER A 42 -9.23 -13.02 -9.07
CA SER A 42 -8.06 -13.10 -9.95
C SER A 42 -6.76 -12.90 -9.15
N SER A 43 -5.81 -13.79 -9.36
CA SER A 43 -4.45 -13.69 -8.80
C SER A 43 -3.67 -12.52 -9.42
N THR A 44 -3.94 -12.19 -10.68
CA THR A 44 -3.17 -11.24 -11.49
C THR A 44 -3.85 -9.88 -11.67
N LYS A 45 -5.20 -9.82 -11.74
CA LYS A 45 -5.92 -8.55 -11.90
C LYS A 45 -6.37 -7.97 -10.57
N ARG A 46 -5.87 -6.77 -10.25
CA ARG A 46 -6.35 -5.94 -9.15
C ARG A 46 -7.56 -5.11 -9.60
N LYS A 47 -8.68 -5.20 -8.88
CA LYS A 47 -9.87 -4.37 -9.13
C LYS A 47 -9.60 -2.86 -8.95
N TYR A 48 -8.72 -2.51 -8.00
CA TYR A 48 -8.32 -1.13 -7.72
C TYR A 48 -6.81 -1.06 -7.49
N PRO A 49 -5.99 -0.91 -8.55
CA PRO A 49 -4.56 -0.71 -8.40
C PRO A 49 -4.26 0.62 -7.70
N CYS A 50 -3.13 0.68 -7.01
CA CYS A 50 -2.55 1.95 -6.55
C CYS A 50 -2.23 2.82 -7.77
N PRO A 51 -2.68 4.10 -7.81
CA PRO A 51 -2.31 5.03 -8.85
C PRO A 51 -0.77 5.16 -8.94
N PRO A 52 -0.18 5.15 -10.15
CA PRO A 52 1.27 5.28 -10.34
C PRO A 52 1.83 6.55 -9.73
N GLU A 53 1.09 7.66 -9.83
CA GLU A 53 1.47 8.97 -9.29
C GLU A 53 1.58 9.00 -7.75
N LYS A 54 0.77 8.19 -7.04
CA LYS A 54 0.73 8.16 -5.57
C LYS A 54 1.64 7.10 -4.97
N ARG A 55 1.99 6.09 -5.77
CA ARG A 55 2.77 4.94 -5.33
C ARG A 55 4.13 5.35 -4.73
N PRO A 56 4.97 6.19 -5.38
CA PRO A 56 6.28 6.58 -4.84
C PRO A 56 6.18 7.28 -3.48
N GLN A 57 5.14 8.08 -3.26
CA GLN A 57 4.91 8.79 -2.01
C GLN A 57 4.57 7.83 -0.87
N ILE A 58 3.72 6.83 -1.15
CA ILE A 58 3.36 5.79 -0.18
C ILE A 58 4.56 4.88 0.11
N GLU A 59 5.32 4.47 -0.91
CA GLU A 59 6.53 3.66 -0.76
C GLU A 59 7.59 4.39 0.08
N LYS A 60 7.83 5.69 -0.17
CA LYS A 60 8.75 6.50 0.63
C LYS A 60 8.37 6.53 2.11
N VAL A 61 7.08 6.67 2.41
CA VAL A 61 6.58 6.61 3.79
C VAL A 61 6.77 5.21 4.37
N MET A 62 6.46 4.15 3.61
CA MET A 62 6.64 2.77 4.06
C MET A 62 8.10 2.43 4.34
N LYS A 63 9.07 2.82 3.50
CA LYS A 63 10.51 2.64 3.76
C LYS A 63 10.94 3.28 5.08
N ARG A 64 10.55 4.55 5.31
CA ARG A 64 10.84 5.25 6.58
C ARG A 64 10.21 4.58 7.79
N LEU A 65 9.07 3.92 7.59
CA LEU A 65 8.34 3.17 8.61
C LEU A 65 8.93 1.76 8.86
N GLY A 66 10.04 1.41 8.20
CA GLY A 66 10.77 0.15 8.38
C GLY A 66 10.26 -1.02 7.54
N TYR A 67 9.52 -0.74 6.45
CA TYR A 67 9.18 -1.78 5.47
C TYR A 67 10.33 -1.96 4.48
N ASP A 68 10.66 -3.22 4.19
CA ASP A 68 11.59 -3.61 3.14
C ASP A 68 10.82 -3.74 1.80
N ILE A 69 10.91 -2.69 0.98
CA ILE A 69 10.22 -2.49 -0.31
C ILE A 69 11.07 -1.60 -1.24
#